data_AF-A0A7C3U9E7-F1
#
_entry.id   AF-A0A7C3U9E7-F1
#
_cell.length_a   1.000
_cell.length_b   1.000
_cell.length_c   1.000
_cell.angle_alpha   90.00
_cell.angle_beta   90.00
_cell.angle_gamma   90.00
#
_symmetry.space_group_name_H-M   'P 1'
#
loop_
_entity.id
_entity.type
_entity.pdbx_description
1 polymer ?
#
loop_
_entity_poly.entity_id
_entity_poly.type
_entity_poly.pdbx_seq_one_letter_code
_entity_poly.pdbx_strand_id
1 'polypeptide(L)'
;MRPVDFIGRVLKVENKESISKVEGTIFQYEDKIKKTSGWQGNFLKWTNEEGLLAAQRAGERLLLVCNDGRQGEIVLQPDVADWGTGMRFRGVGSLSPATVPPAWRLLDRTRAEDGNPDPT
;
A
#
# COMPACT_ATOMS: atom_id res chain seq x y z
N MET A 1 -17.33 -6.65 -8.60
CA MET A 1 -15.95 -6.36 -9.05
C MET A 1 -15.01 -7.29 -8.30
N ARG A 2 -13.97 -7.85 -8.93
CA ARG A 2 -13.04 -8.78 -8.26
C ARG A 2 -11.96 -8.01 -7.48
N PRO A 3 -11.53 -8.48 -6.30
CA PRO A 3 -10.34 -7.97 -5.65
C PRO A 3 -9.12 -8.12 -6.55
N VAL A 4 -8.19 -7.19 -6.45
CA VAL A 4 -6.92 -7.17 -7.19
C VAL A 4 -5.80 -7.24 -6.16
N ASP A 5 -4.98 -8.28 -6.25
CA ASP A 5 -3.76 -8.39 -5.45
C ASP A 5 -2.73 -7.35 -5.88
N PHE A 6 -2.00 -6.80 -4.92
CA PHE A 6 -0.93 -5.85 -5.19
C PHE A 6 0.26 -6.08 -4.27
N ILE A 7 1.41 -5.62 -4.76
CA ILE A 7 2.61 -5.39 -3.98
C ILE A 7 2.92 -3.91 -4.12
N GLY A 8 3.31 -3.23 -3.04
CA GLY A 8 3.52 -1.80 -3.06
C GLY A 8 4.32 -1.29 -1.87
N ARG A 9 4.33 0.03 -1.74
CA ARG A 9 4.92 0.74 -0.60
C ARG A 9 3.95 1.77 -0.09
N VAL A 10 3.92 1.93 1.23
CA VAL A 10 3.27 3.05 1.88
C VAL A 10 4.32 4.12 2.13
N LEU A 11 4.07 5.31 1.59
CA LEU A 11 4.93 6.47 1.71
C LEU A 11 4.22 7.57 2.50
N LYS A 12 4.97 8.42 3.20
CA LYS A 12 4.44 9.70 3.66
C LYS A 12 4.23 10.63 2.47
N VAL A 13 3.09 11.33 2.42
CA VAL A 13 2.79 12.25 1.32
C VAL A 13 3.77 13.43 1.31
N GLU A 14 4.16 13.90 2.49
CA GLU A 14 4.94 15.13 2.71
C GLU A 14 6.37 15.04 2.17
N ASN A 15 7.08 13.96 2.48
CA ASN A 15 8.50 13.80 2.14
C ASN A 15 8.77 12.57 1.26
N LYS A 16 7.74 11.81 0.87
CA LYS A 16 7.84 10.56 0.09
C LYS A 16 8.72 9.49 0.75
N GLU A 17 8.93 9.60 2.07
CA GLU A 17 9.66 8.60 2.84
C GLU A 17 8.85 7.30 2.89
N SER A 18 9.54 6.19 2.64
CA SER A 18 8.94 4.85 2.67
C SER A 18 8.79 4.37 4.11
N ILE A 19 7.55 4.22 4.55
CA ILE A 19 7.23 3.68 5.89
C ILE A 19 7.34 2.16 5.88
N SER A 20 6.73 1.50 4.88
CA SER A 20 6.63 0.05 4.84
C SER A 20 6.44 -0.47 3.41
N LYS A 21 7.05 -1.61 3.10
CA LYS A 21 6.67 -2.41 1.93
C LYS A 21 5.44 -3.23 2.32
N VAL A 22 4.45 -3.30 1.44
CA VAL A 22 3.16 -3.93 1.71
C VAL A 22 2.74 -4.85 0.57
N GLU A 23 2.05 -5.91 0.92
CA GLU A 23 1.34 -6.78 -0.02
C GLU A 23 -0.11 -6.89 0.45
N GLY A 24 -1.06 -6.92 -0.47
CA GLY A 24 -2.46 -6.92 -0.08
C GLY A 24 -3.43 -7.08 -1.23
N THR A 25 -4.70 -6.89 -0.89
CA THR A 25 -5.80 -6.89 -1.86
C THR A 25 -6.46 -5.52 -1.89
N ILE A 26 -6.82 -5.04 -3.08
CA ILE A 26 -7.60 -3.82 -3.30
C ILE A 26 -8.88 -4.16 -4.03
N PHE A 27 -9.96 -3.51 -3.66
CA PHE A 27 -11.19 -3.50 -4.44
C PHE A 27 -11.80 -2.10 -4.44
N GLN A 28 -12.39 -1.72 -5.57
CA GLN A 28 -13.20 -0.51 -5.61
C GLN A 28 -14.44 -0.73 -4.75
N TYR A 29 -14.84 0.30 -4.03
CA TYR A 29 -16.08 0.31 -3.29
C TYR A 29 -16.77 1.65 -3.51
N GLU A 30 -18.10 1.65 -3.45
CA GLU A 30 -18.90 2.85 -3.53
C GLU A 30 -19.50 3.14 -2.15
N ASP A 31 -19.17 4.29 -1.58
CA ASP A 31 -19.82 4.76 -0.36
C ASP A 31 -21.21 5.29 -0.75
N LYS A 32 -22.24 4.45 -0.62
CA LYS A 32 -23.62 4.81 -0.95
C LYS A 32 -24.17 5.95 -0.08
N ILE A 33 -23.63 6.13 1.13
CA ILE A 33 -24.07 7.18 2.07
C ILE A 33 -23.48 8.52 1.63
N LYS A 34 -22.18 8.54 1.32
CA LYS A 34 -21.48 9.75 0.90
C LYS A 34 -21.54 10.01 -0.61
N LYS A 35 -22.19 9.11 -1.38
CA LYS A 35 -22.22 9.09 -2.86
C LYS A 35 -20.83 9.30 -3.48
N THR A 36 -19.82 8.66 -2.87
CA THR A 36 -18.42 8.79 -3.30
C THR A 36 -17.88 7.44 -3.71
N SER A 37 -17.22 7.39 -4.86
CA SER A 37 -16.45 6.23 -5.28
C SER A 37 -15.09 6.26 -4.59
N GLY A 38 -14.62 5.09 -4.18
CA GLY A 38 -13.34 4.92 -3.53
C GLY A 38 -12.80 3.52 -3.75
N TRP A 39 -11.80 3.19 -2.98
CA TRP A 39 -11.21 1.86 -2.94
C TRP A 39 -10.78 1.55 -1.52
N GLN A 40 -10.84 0.28 -1.18
CA GLN A 40 -10.44 -0.20 0.12
C GLN A 40 -9.70 -1.51 -0.05
N GLY A 41 -8.98 -1.90 0.97
CA GLY A 41 -8.22 -3.11 0.94
C GLY A 41 -7.68 -3.51 2.29
N ASN A 42 -7.05 -4.67 2.29
CA ASN A 42 -6.35 -5.20 3.44
C ASN A 42 -4.90 -5.40 3.06
N PHE A 43 -3.99 -4.98 3.93
CA PHE A 43 -2.64 -5.51 3.87
C PHE A 43 -2.66 -6.94 4.39
N LEU A 44 -2.06 -7.84 3.62
CA LEU A 44 -1.83 -9.23 3.98
C LEU A 44 -0.43 -9.41 4.57
N LYS A 45 0.53 -8.58 4.13
CA LYS A 45 1.90 -8.54 4.65
C LYS A 45 2.42 -7.11 4.69
N TRP A 46 3.29 -6.83 5.66
CA TRP A 46 4.01 -5.57 5.78
C TRP A 46 5.38 -5.80 6.41
N THR A 47 6.36 -4.97 6.06
CA THR A 47 7.72 -5.08 6.60
C THR A 47 7.96 -4.25 7.85
N ASN A 48 7.10 -3.27 8.13
CA ASN A 48 7.20 -2.38 9.29
C ASN A 48 5.80 -2.08 9.85
N GLU A 49 5.39 -2.84 10.86
CA GLU A 49 4.09 -2.68 11.52
C GLU A 49 4.05 -1.41 12.37
N GLU A 50 5.06 -1.23 13.22
CA GLU A 50 5.12 -0.11 14.16
C GLU A 50 5.12 1.23 13.44
N GLY A 51 5.82 1.34 12.31
CA GLY A 51 5.81 2.54 11.47
C GLY A 51 4.42 2.86 10.90
N LEU A 52 3.68 1.85 10.46
CA LEU A 52 2.32 2.03 9.95
C LEU A 52 1.34 2.39 11.08
N LEU A 53 1.45 1.76 12.24
CA LEU A 53 0.65 2.09 13.42
C LEU A 53 0.96 3.50 13.94
N ALA A 54 2.22 3.91 13.95
CA ALA A 54 2.64 5.26 14.33
C ALA A 54 2.08 6.31 13.36
N ALA A 55 2.19 6.07 12.05
CA ALA A 55 1.63 6.94 11.03
C ALA A 55 0.10 7.04 11.14
N GLN A 56 -0.58 5.92 11.42
CA GLN A 56 -2.01 5.88 11.66
C GLN A 56 -2.40 6.72 12.88
N ARG A 57 -1.70 6.55 14.01
CA ARG A 57 -1.96 7.29 15.26
C ARG A 57 -1.69 8.78 15.14
N ALA A 58 -0.66 9.14 14.37
CA ALA A 58 -0.33 10.53 14.07
C ALA A 58 -1.28 11.18 13.06
N GLY A 59 -2.15 10.40 12.39
CA GLY A 59 -3.03 10.90 11.35
C GLY A 59 -2.26 11.39 10.11
N GLU A 60 -1.09 10.80 9.83
CA GLU A 60 -0.27 11.19 8.69
C GLU A 60 -1.00 10.97 7.37
N ARG A 61 -0.72 11.84 6.39
CA ARG A 61 -1.19 11.64 5.02
C ARG A 61 -0.29 10.62 4.35
N LEU A 62 -0.89 9.49 3.96
CA LEU A 62 -0.17 8.36 3.42
C LEU A 62 -0.50 8.13 1.96
N LEU A 63 0.49 7.70 1.19
CA LEU A 63 0.39 7.37 -0.22
C LEU A 63 0.69 5.89 -0.40
N LEU A 64 -0.27 5.13 -0.91
CA LEU A 64 0.02 3.80 -1.42
C LEU A 64 0.53 3.91 -2.85
N VAL A 65 1.69 3.30 -3.10
CA VAL A 65 2.25 3.16 -4.44
C VAL A 65 2.38 1.68 -4.77
N CYS A 66 1.54 1.21 -5.67
CA CYS A 66 1.57 -0.14 -6.18
C CYS A 66 2.72 -0.32 -7.19
N ASN A 67 3.18 -1.56 -7.31
CA ASN A 67 4.26 -1.97 -8.19
C ASN A 67 3.98 -1.66 -9.68
N ASP A 68 2.73 -1.71 -10.09
CA ASP A 68 2.26 -1.37 -11.45
C ASP A 68 2.14 0.15 -11.69
N GLY A 69 2.66 0.96 -10.76
CA GLY A 69 2.66 2.42 -10.87
C GLY A 69 1.32 3.06 -10.50
N ARG A 70 0.31 2.28 -10.10
CA ARG A 70 -0.92 2.84 -9.53
C ARG A 70 -0.61 3.45 -8.18
N GLN A 71 -1.18 4.62 -7.92
CA GLN A 71 -0.99 5.31 -6.65
C GLN A 71 -2.26 5.99 -6.19
N GLY A 72 -2.40 6.14 -4.88
CA GLY A 72 -3.47 6.92 -4.29
C GLY A 72 -3.28 7.13 -2.80
N GLU A 73 -3.80 8.25 -2.30
CA GLU A 73 -3.76 8.53 -0.88
C GLU A 73 -4.63 7.53 -0.11
N ILE A 74 -4.12 7.08 1.03
CA ILE A 74 -4.79 6.15 1.92
C ILE A 74 -4.90 6.71 3.32
N VAL A 75 -5.96 6.30 3.99
CA VAL A 75 -6.09 6.37 5.44
C VAL A 75 -6.03 4.94 5.97
N LEU A 76 -5.15 4.71 6.93
CA LEU A 76 -5.07 3.45 7.66
C LEU A 76 -6.22 3.36 8.65
N GLN A 77 -6.90 2.23 8.65
CA GLN A 77 -7.96 1.94 9.60
C GLN A 77 -7.54 0.73 10.44
N PRO A 78 -7.65 0.81 11.77
CA PRO A 78 -7.46 -0.36 12.60
C PRO A 78 -8.51 -1.39 12.20
N ASP A 79 -8.07 -2.58 11.81
CA ASP A 79 -9.02 -3.67 11.56
C ASP A 79 -9.10 -4.54 12.80
N VAL A 80 -10.27 -4.54 13.44
CA VAL A 80 -10.62 -5.56 14.41
C VAL A 80 -11.40 -6.62 13.63
N ALA A 81 -10.70 -7.46 12.87
CA ALA A 81 -11.31 -8.60 12.22
C ALA A 81 -11.32 -9.81 13.16
N ASP A 82 -12.43 -10.54 13.21
CA ASP A 82 -12.61 -11.82 13.94
C ASP A 82 -11.57 -12.91 13.59
N TRP A 83 -10.78 -12.72 12.53
CA TRP A 83 -9.84 -13.70 11.98
C TRP A 83 -8.36 -13.27 12.03
N GLY A 84 -8.03 -12.20 12.77
CA GLY A 84 -6.64 -11.82 13.09
C GLY A 84 -6.34 -10.33 12.94
N THR A 85 -5.12 -9.94 13.33
CA THR A 85 -4.59 -8.56 13.24
C THR A 85 -4.32 -8.19 11.78
N GLY A 86 -5.36 -7.81 11.03
CA GLY A 86 -5.22 -7.19 9.71
C GLY A 86 -5.08 -5.67 9.83
N MET A 87 -4.44 -5.03 8.87
CA MET A 87 -4.48 -3.57 8.75
C MET A 87 -5.22 -3.20 7.47
N ARG A 88 -6.37 -2.54 7.65
CA ARG A 88 -7.18 -2.03 6.54
C ARG A 88 -6.69 -0.67 6.11
N PHE A 89 -6.95 -0.38 4.84
CA PHE A 89 -6.78 0.96 4.32
C PHE A 89 -7.96 1.33 3.43
N ARG A 90 -8.20 2.64 3.34
CA ARG A 90 -9.23 3.22 2.49
C ARG A 90 -8.65 4.40 1.73
N GLY A 91 -8.92 4.48 0.44
CA GLY A 91 -8.66 5.64 -0.40
C GLY A 91 -9.95 6.21 -0.97
N VAL A 92 -9.93 7.51 -1.24
CA VAL A 92 -11.03 8.25 -1.86
C VAL A 92 -10.71 8.51 -3.33
N GLY A 93 -11.73 8.47 -4.18
CA GLY A 93 -11.57 8.66 -5.63
C GLY A 93 -11.04 7.41 -6.32
N SER A 94 -10.40 7.58 -7.46
CA SER A 94 -9.82 6.48 -8.23
C SER A 94 -8.32 6.34 -7.94
N LEU A 95 -7.83 5.11 -7.91
CA LEU A 95 -6.39 4.87 -8.06
C LEU A 95 -5.94 5.51 -9.38
N SER A 96 -4.76 6.13 -9.35
CA SER A 96 -4.13 6.63 -10.58
C SER A 96 -4.03 5.50 -11.61
N PRO A 97 -4.08 5.82 -12.92
CA PRO A 97 -3.81 4.82 -13.95
C PRO A 97 -2.46 4.15 -13.70
N ALA A 98 -2.30 2.92 -14.19
CA ALA A 98 -1.00 2.26 -14.16
C ALA A 98 0.01 3.14 -14.93
N THR A 99 1.16 3.40 -14.32
CA THR A 99 2.23 4.21 -14.91
C THR A 99 3.52 3.39 -14.96
N VAL A 100 4.60 4.00 -15.43
CA VAL A 100 5.93 3.37 -15.38
C VAL A 100 6.21 2.92 -13.94
N PRO A 101 6.63 1.66 -13.71
CA PRO A 101 6.93 1.19 -12.37
C PRO A 101 7.91 2.13 -11.69
N PRO A 102 7.70 2.45 -10.40
CA PRO A 102 8.55 3.39 -9.70
C PRO A 102 10.00 2.89 -9.66
N ALA A 103 10.98 3.81 -9.69
CA ALA A 103 12.40 3.50 -9.82
C ALA A 103 12.94 2.52 -8.76
N TRP A 104 12.34 2.49 -7.57
CA TRP A 104 12.69 1.52 -6.53
C TRP A 104 12.39 0.07 -6.92
N ARG A 105 11.43 -0.17 -7.83
CA ARG A 105 11.15 -1.51 -8.37
C ARG A 105 12.23 -1.96 -9.35
N LEU A 106 12.84 -1.03 -10.10
CA LEU A 106 14.01 -1.34 -10.92
C LEU A 106 15.16 -1.79 -10.01
N LEU A 107 15.39 -1.09 -8.90
CA LEU A 107 16.41 -1.45 -7.89
C LEU A 107 16.13 -2.79 -7.20
N ASP A 108 14.88 -3.10 -6.84
CA ASP A 108 14.51 -4.41 -6.29
C ASP A 108 14.67 -5.54 -7.36
N ARG A 109 14.53 -5.24 -8.66
CA ARG A 109 14.82 -6.19 -9.76
C ARG A 109 16.32 -6.42 -9.95
N THR A 110 17.13 -5.37 -9.99
CA THR A 110 18.59 -5.51 -10.12
C THR A 110 19.14 -6.32 -8.95
N ARG A 111 18.64 -6.12 -7.72
CA ARG A 111 19.09 -6.88 -6.55
C ARG A 111 18.60 -8.33 -6.52
N ALA A 112 17.46 -8.64 -7.14
CA ALA A 112 16.95 -10.00 -7.24
C ALA A 112 17.59 -10.81 -8.39
N GLU A 113 18.04 -10.13 -9.45
CA GLU A 113 18.79 -10.76 -10.55
C GLU A 113 20.28 -10.88 -10.23
N ASP A 114 20.82 -10.02 -9.35
CA ASP A 114 22.17 -10.14 -8.75
C ASP A 114 22.16 -11.12 -7.57
N GLY A 115 21.52 -12.28 -7.75
CA GLY A 115 21.63 -13.45 -6.88
C GLY A 115 23.03 -14.05 -6.94
N ASN A 116 24.07 -13.23 -6.77
CA ASN A 116 25.42 -13.68 -6.57
C ASN A 116 25.52 -14.07 -5.08
N PRO A 117 25.72 -15.36 -4.74
CA PRO A 117 26.07 -15.70 -3.38
C PRO A 117 27.38 -14.99 -3.05
N ASP A 118 27.38 -14.26 -1.93
CA ASP A 118 28.57 -13.66 -1.34
C ASP A 118 29.65 -14.77 -1.22
N PRO A 119 30.84 -14.62 -1.81
CA PRO A 119 31.89 -15.61 -1.64
C PRO A 119 32.54 -15.42 -0.26
N THR A 120 32.13 -16.21 0.71
CA THR A 120 32.96 -16.56 1.88
C THR A 120 33.07 -18.07 2.02
#